data_AF-A0A1F5E3A5-F1
#
_entry.id   AF-A0A1F5E3A5-F1
#
_cell.length_a   1.000
_cell.length_b   1.000
_cell.length_c   1.000
_cell.angle_alpha   90.00
_cell.angle_beta   90.00
_cell.angle_gamma   90.00
#
_symmetry.space_group_name_H-M   'P 1'
#
loop_
_entity.id
_entity.type
_entity.pdbx_description
1 polymer ?
#
loop_
_entity_poly.entity_id
_entity_poly.type
_entity_poly.pdbx_seq_one_letter_code
_entity_poly.pdbx_strand_id
1 'polypeptide(L)'
;MADQDLTGTTPVSPPTPDISPAIEGQLTDSQSATNNTPPPPPWVQTPSPSGPEVAAVPPVSVPIEPAPVIPEIPPAAEVNMPPPLSSSPVTSPEPFQPSVPEPPPVMPPMPEAEGSPSPPPPPLTFSTSSLATPNDGSGLLKKILPIVAILGGLVLVALLVIKVILPKLQPQETSTSGASVGKTTTKAKVNLTYWGLWEPEQVMNQVISEYQKMHPEVNITYSQQSPKDYRERLQSALAAGNGPDIFRFHNTWVPMLKAELDTAPKGTINLDDYFPVIGNDLSVGTEVVGVPIMFDGLALYYNPRLFNQAGKNVPTSWEELRKTAINMTVYDAKGNIQTAGIALGTTNNVDNFSDILGLMLLQNGADPKNPSGQLTEDALKFYTLFTTTDRVWNETLPASTYAFATEKVAMIIAPSWKAFEIKETNPKLEFKTAPVPQLPGTNIGWATYWVEGVSHRSKNAKSAWEFLQYLSSNDTLTKLYTAEASLRLFGEPYPKKSLAATIETDPVVGAFVKQGEIAKSWYLSSRTYDNGINDRTIKYYEDAINAVVSGKSATEALQPIAAGVSQILTQYGVGSSATQK
;
A
#
# COMPACT_ATOMS: atom_id res chain seq x y z
N MET A 1 32.58 60.61 -4.02
CA MET A 1 32.38 61.65 -5.06
C MET A 1 31.22 61.14 -5.90
N ALA A 2 29.97 61.39 -5.46
CA ALA A 2 29.12 62.57 -5.78
C ALA A 2 28.49 62.38 -7.19
N ASP A 3 27.20 62.51 -7.51
CA ASP A 3 25.91 62.91 -6.89
C ASP A 3 24.82 62.25 -7.80
N GLN A 4 23.67 61.71 -7.35
CA GLN A 4 22.39 62.28 -6.87
C GLN A 4 21.59 63.17 -7.86
N ASP A 5 20.26 62.96 -7.82
CA ASP A 5 19.10 63.77 -8.26
C ASP A 5 18.61 63.75 -9.73
N LEU A 6 17.30 63.86 -10.05
CA LEU A 6 15.97 63.56 -9.46
C LEU A 6 14.90 64.08 -10.47
N THR A 7 13.65 63.57 -10.40
CA THR A 7 12.37 64.08 -11.01
C THR A 7 12.16 63.90 -12.53
N GLY A 8 10.99 63.66 -13.15
CA GLY A 8 9.57 63.57 -12.77
C GLY A 8 8.67 64.24 -13.85
N THR A 9 7.57 63.58 -14.28
CA THR A 9 6.38 64.10 -15.07
C THR A 9 6.54 64.40 -16.59
N THR A 10 5.65 64.16 -17.59
CA THR A 10 4.24 63.67 -17.81
C THR A 10 4.06 63.24 -19.34
N PRO A 11 2.89 63.27 -20.06
CA PRO A 11 2.20 62.11 -20.69
C PRO A 11 2.01 62.20 -22.25
N VAL A 12 1.08 61.38 -22.81
CA VAL A 12 0.27 61.55 -24.07
C VAL A 12 0.45 60.46 -25.19
N SER A 13 -0.63 59.72 -25.49
CA SER A 13 -0.90 58.85 -26.69
C SER A 13 -1.19 59.71 -27.95
N PRO A 14 -1.12 59.26 -29.25
CA PRO A 14 -1.81 58.09 -29.88
C PRO A 14 -1.05 57.56 -31.15
N PRO A 15 -1.63 57.00 -32.25
CA PRO A 15 -2.88 56.24 -32.52
C PRO A 15 -2.67 54.86 -33.23
N THR A 16 -3.77 54.11 -33.40
CA THR A 16 -3.96 52.90 -34.24
C THR A 16 -4.02 53.21 -35.76
N PRO A 17 -3.78 52.21 -36.63
CA PRO A 17 -4.34 52.21 -37.98
C PRO A 17 -5.29 51.03 -38.26
N ASP A 18 -6.34 51.35 -39.02
CA ASP A 18 -7.35 50.50 -39.63
C ASP A 18 -7.00 50.30 -41.13
N ILE A 19 -7.13 49.07 -41.66
CA ILE A 19 -7.06 48.79 -43.10
C ILE A 19 -8.00 47.62 -43.46
N SER A 20 -9.12 47.93 -44.13
CA SER A 20 -9.85 47.08 -45.10
C SER A 20 -9.20 47.24 -46.51
N PRO A 21 -9.47 46.46 -47.61
CA PRO A 21 -10.77 45.85 -47.99
C PRO A 21 -10.77 44.57 -48.90
N ALA A 22 -11.98 44.12 -49.29
CA ALA A 22 -12.41 43.48 -50.57
C ALA A 22 -11.91 42.07 -50.99
N ILE A 23 -12.50 41.28 -51.90
CA ILE A 23 -13.86 40.93 -52.39
C ILE A 23 -13.67 39.59 -53.18
N GLU A 24 -14.64 38.67 -53.05
CA GLU A 24 -15.10 37.57 -53.94
C GLU A 24 -14.21 36.91 -55.02
N GLY A 25 -14.24 35.56 -54.99
CA GLY A 25 -14.09 34.67 -56.14
C GLY A 25 -14.61 33.26 -55.79
N GLN A 26 -15.81 32.92 -56.25
CA GLN A 26 -16.42 31.59 -56.15
C GLN A 26 -15.58 30.51 -56.85
N LEU A 27 -15.58 29.28 -56.34
CA LEU A 27 -15.72 28.04 -57.10
C LEU A 27 -16.08 26.89 -56.15
N THR A 28 -16.99 26.04 -56.63
CA THR A 28 -17.65 24.89 -56.00
C THR A 28 -16.71 23.71 -55.78
N ASP A 29 -16.84 22.98 -54.67
CA ASP A 29 -17.05 21.51 -54.70
C ASP A 29 -17.09 20.84 -53.30
N SER A 30 -18.07 19.95 -53.18
CA SER A 30 -18.27 18.81 -52.27
C SER A 30 -17.54 18.75 -50.91
N GLN A 31 -18.35 18.75 -49.85
CA GLN A 31 -17.99 18.24 -48.53
C GLN A 31 -17.62 16.75 -48.60
N SER A 32 -16.46 16.39 -48.04
CA SER A 32 -16.25 15.06 -47.44
C SER A 32 -15.73 15.26 -46.03
N ALA A 33 -16.54 14.84 -45.06
CA ALA A 33 -16.17 14.85 -43.65
C ALA A 33 -15.17 13.71 -43.40
N THR A 34 -13.95 14.05 -42.99
CA THR A 34 -13.01 13.07 -42.45
C THR A 34 -13.43 12.74 -41.01
N ASN A 35 -14.05 11.58 -40.84
CA ASN A 35 -14.29 10.96 -39.55
C ASN A 35 -12.93 10.62 -38.90
N ASN A 36 -12.44 11.48 -38.01
CA ASN A 36 -11.41 11.11 -37.04
C ASN A 36 -12.08 10.33 -35.90
N THR A 37 -12.27 9.03 -36.11
CA THR A 37 -12.61 8.10 -35.03
C THR A 37 -11.30 7.52 -34.46
N PRO A 38 -11.09 7.51 -33.13
CA PRO A 38 -9.95 6.83 -32.53
C PRO A 38 -9.92 5.35 -32.94
N PRO A 39 -8.74 4.70 -33.06
CA PRO A 39 -8.68 3.26 -33.28
C PRO A 39 -9.39 2.52 -32.14
N PRO A 40 -10.01 1.35 -32.41
CA PRO A 40 -10.63 0.56 -31.37
C PRO A 40 -9.61 0.12 -30.32
N PRO A 41 -10.04 -0.08 -29.05
CA PRO A 41 -9.15 -0.50 -27.98
C PRO A 41 -8.50 -1.87 -28.32
N PRO A 42 -7.23 -2.10 -27.95
CA PRO A 42 -6.45 -3.29 -28.36
C PRO A 42 -7.03 -4.62 -27.87
N TRP A 43 -8.01 -4.58 -26.97
CA TRP A 43 -8.68 -5.74 -26.35
C TRP A 43 -9.88 -6.27 -27.13
N VAL A 44 -10.38 -5.49 -28.09
CA VAL A 44 -11.58 -5.81 -28.87
C VAL A 44 -11.15 -6.20 -30.27
N GLN A 45 -10.55 -7.38 -30.39
CA GLN A 45 -10.47 -8.08 -31.68
C GLN A 45 -11.23 -9.39 -31.55
N THR A 46 -12.48 -9.39 -31.99
CA THR A 46 -13.16 -10.64 -32.33
C THR A 46 -12.60 -11.13 -33.67
N PRO A 47 -12.37 -12.44 -33.86
CA PRO A 47 -11.97 -12.95 -35.16
C PRO A 47 -13.16 -12.82 -36.12
N SER A 48 -12.98 -12.06 -37.20
CA SER A 48 -13.93 -12.02 -38.31
C SER A 48 -13.88 -13.35 -39.09
N PRO A 49 -15.03 -13.98 -39.41
CA PRO A 49 -15.06 -15.24 -40.14
C PRO A 49 -15.07 -14.95 -41.65
N SER A 50 -13.90 -14.76 -42.26
CA SER A 50 -13.75 -14.85 -43.73
C SER A 50 -12.28 -14.77 -44.15
N GLY A 51 -11.69 -15.93 -44.42
CA GLY A 51 -10.38 -16.10 -45.07
C GLY A 51 -10.25 -17.54 -45.57
N PRO A 52 -9.65 -17.79 -46.74
CA PRO A 52 -9.99 -18.94 -47.58
C PRO A 52 -9.41 -20.26 -47.08
N GLU A 53 -10.16 -21.32 -47.37
CA GLU A 53 -9.84 -22.73 -47.15
C GLU A 53 -8.48 -23.09 -47.77
N VAL A 54 -7.50 -23.43 -46.92
CA VAL A 54 -6.19 -23.96 -47.35
C VAL A 54 -6.26 -25.48 -47.28
N ALA A 55 -6.16 -26.11 -48.46
CA ALA A 55 -6.17 -27.55 -48.63
C ALA A 55 -5.05 -28.25 -47.83
N ALA A 56 -5.38 -29.41 -47.27
CA ALA A 56 -4.50 -30.26 -46.48
C ALA A 56 -3.31 -30.78 -47.31
N VAL A 57 -2.10 -30.62 -46.78
CA VAL A 57 -0.86 -31.25 -47.27
C VAL A 57 -0.66 -32.56 -46.48
N PRO A 58 -0.37 -33.71 -47.13
CA PRO A 58 -0.14 -34.96 -46.42
C PRO A 58 1.24 -34.97 -45.73
N PRO A 59 1.42 -35.79 -44.67
CA PRO A 59 2.64 -35.76 -43.87
C PRO A 59 3.84 -36.35 -44.64
N VAL A 60 4.95 -35.61 -44.62
CA VAL A 60 6.26 -36.07 -45.07
C VAL A 60 6.92 -36.85 -43.92
N SER A 61 7.30 -38.09 -44.20
CA SER A 61 8.10 -38.95 -43.31
C SER A 61 9.57 -38.55 -43.35
N VAL A 62 10.14 -38.20 -42.19
CA VAL A 62 11.57 -37.94 -42.00
C VAL A 62 12.21 -39.17 -41.33
N PRO A 63 13.38 -39.68 -41.79
CA PRO A 63 14.07 -40.78 -41.13
C PRO A 63 14.67 -40.34 -39.79
N ILE A 64 14.47 -41.14 -38.75
CA ILE A 64 15.06 -40.96 -37.42
C ILE A 64 16.50 -41.48 -37.45
N GLU A 65 17.47 -40.62 -37.15
CA GLU A 65 18.88 -40.96 -36.94
C GLU A 65 19.08 -41.52 -35.51
N PRO A 66 19.90 -42.56 -35.28
CA PRO A 66 20.07 -43.14 -33.95
C PRO A 66 20.92 -42.25 -33.03
N ALA A 67 20.50 -42.14 -31.76
CA ALA A 67 21.16 -41.37 -30.72
C ALA A 67 22.57 -41.89 -30.37
N PRO A 68 23.52 -41.01 -29.97
CA PRO A 68 24.88 -41.41 -29.62
C PRO A 68 24.95 -42.14 -28.27
N VAL A 69 25.83 -43.14 -28.21
CA VAL A 69 26.12 -43.98 -27.03
C VAL A 69 26.94 -43.20 -26.00
N ILE A 70 26.46 -43.15 -24.76
CA ILE A 70 27.16 -42.56 -23.60
C ILE A 70 28.03 -43.64 -22.92
N PRO A 71 29.30 -43.39 -22.57
CA PRO A 71 30.16 -44.38 -21.90
C PRO A 71 29.81 -44.57 -20.41
N GLU A 72 29.90 -45.81 -19.94
CA GLU A 72 29.63 -46.26 -18.57
C GLU A 72 30.57 -45.63 -17.52
N ILE A 73 30.00 -45.25 -16.37
CA ILE A 73 30.70 -44.77 -15.17
C ILE A 73 30.99 -45.98 -14.25
N PRO A 74 32.22 -46.13 -13.73
CA PRO A 74 32.57 -47.25 -12.82
C PRO A 74 31.94 -47.10 -11.43
N PRO A 75 31.69 -48.20 -10.70
CA PRO A 75 30.93 -48.16 -9.45
C PRO A 75 31.73 -47.61 -8.26
N ALA A 76 31.05 -46.85 -7.41
CA ALA A 76 31.57 -46.30 -6.16
C ALA A 76 31.52 -47.32 -5.01
N ALA A 77 32.47 -47.17 -4.07
CA ALA A 77 32.74 -48.05 -2.94
C ALA A 77 31.66 -48.06 -1.85
N GLU A 78 31.52 -49.22 -1.19
CA GLU A 78 30.63 -49.53 -0.07
C GLU A 78 30.93 -48.70 1.20
N VAL A 79 29.86 -48.22 1.86
CA VAL A 79 29.90 -47.80 3.27
C VAL A 79 28.81 -48.56 4.04
N ASN A 80 29.26 -49.20 5.13
CA ASN A 80 28.54 -50.11 6.03
C ASN A 80 27.32 -49.49 6.75
N MET A 81 26.21 -50.26 6.84
CA MET A 81 25.12 -50.07 7.81
C MET A 81 24.93 -51.31 8.70
N PRO A 82 24.58 -51.17 9.99
CA PRO A 82 24.32 -52.30 10.90
C PRO A 82 22.89 -52.89 10.77
N PRO A 83 22.64 -54.12 11.31
CA PRO A 83 21.62 -55.06 10.80
C PRO A 83 20.25 -55.00 11.49
N PRO A 84 19.21 -55.68 10.96
CA PRO A 84 17.86 -55.70 11.52
C PRO A 84 17.63 -56.89 12.49
N LEU A 85 16.69 -56.70 13.41
CA LEU A 85 16.03 -57.74 14.23
C LEU A 85 14.52 -57.47 14.11
N SER A 86 13.55 -58.40 14.11
CA SER A 86 13.44 -59.85 13.93
C SER A 86 11.94 -60.08 13.68
N SER A 87 11.55 -60.94 12.75
CA SER A 87 10.17 -61.39 12.47
C SER A 87 9.64 -62.31 13.59
N SER A 88 8.33 -62.37 13.92
CA SER A 88 7.21 -63.10 13.24
C SER A 88 5.97 -63.11 14.20
N PRO A 89 4.76 -63.63 13.87
CA PRO A 89 4.19 -64.06 12.58
C PRO A 89 2.80 -63.44 12.24
N VAL A 90 2.42 -63.60 10.98
CA VAL A 90 1.12 -63.27 10.38
C VAL A 90 0.13 -64.43 10.56
N THR A 91 -1.12 -64.13 10.89
CA THR A 91 -2.30 -64.99 10.68
C THR A 91 -3.31 -64.29 9.77
N SER A 92 -3.88 -65.09 8.85
CA SER A 92 -4.79 -64.74 7.73
C SER A 92 -6.11 -64.05 8.12
N PRO A 93 -6.83 -63.43 7.15
CA PRO A 93 -7.90 -62.47 7.41
C PRO A 93 -9.30 -63.09 7.51
N GLU A 94 -10.15 -62.50 8.35
CA GLU A 94 -11.62 -62.69 8.36
C GLU A 94 -12.30 -61.71 7.38
N PRO A 95 -13.50 -62.01 6.85
CA PRO A 95 -14.18 -61.17 5.86
C PRO A 95 -14.80 -59.91 6.50
N PHE A 96 -14.57 -58.75 5.88
CA PHE A 96 -15.21 -57.49 6.24
C PHE A 96 -16.72 -57.53 5.98
N GLN A 97 -17.53 -57.31 7.03
CA GLN A 97 -18.90 -56.82 6.91
C GLN A 97 -18.92 -55.29 6.82
N PRO A 98 -19.78 -54.67 6.01
CA PRO A 98 -19.89 -53.21 5.91
C PRO A 98 -20.63 -52.62 7.12
N SER A 99 -19.97 -51.71 7.84
CA SER A 99 -20.57 -50.90 8.91
C SER A 99 -21.44 -49.78 8.34
N VAL A 100 -22.69 -49.72 8.80
CA VAL A 100 -23.68 -48.66 8.52
C VAL A 100 -23.27 -47.35 9.21
N PRO A 101 -23.37 -46.18 8.56
CA PRO A 101 -23.05 -44.90 9.20
C PRO A 101 -24.10 -44.48 10.22
N GLU A 102 -23.63 -44.02 11.38
CA GLU A 102 -24.42 -43.48 12.50
C GLU A 102 -25.01 -42.09 12.15
N PRO A 103 -26.24 -41.75 12.58
CA PRO A 103 -26.86 -40.47 12.28
C PRO A 103 -26.30 -39.32 13.15
N PRO A 104 -26.37 -38.06 12.69
CA PRO A 104 -25.81 -36.91 13.40
C PRO A 104 -26.65 -36.54 14.65
N PRO A 105 -26.06 -35.85 15.63
CA PRO A 105 -26.74 -35.45 16.86
C PRO A 105 -27.82 -34.37 16.61
N VAL A 106 -28.94 -34.50 17.32
CA VAL A 106 -30.11 -33.61 17.28
C VAL A 106 -29.86 -32.36 18.13
N MET A 107 -30.04 -31.17 17.55
CA MET A 107 -30.03 -29.87 18.25
C MET A 107 -31.39 -29.59 18.93
N PRO A 108 -31.42 -28.89 20.09
CA PRO A 108 -32.67 -28.42 20.70
C PRO A 108 -33.28 -27.24 19.92
N PRO A 109 -34.61 -27.02 20.01
CA PRO A 109 -35.31 -26.04 19.18
C PRO A 109 -35.07 -24.59 19.62
N MET A 110 -34.90 -23.71 18.64
CA MET A 110 -34.90 -22.25 18.79
C MET A 110 -36.35 -21.71 18.68
N PRO A 111 -36.75 -20.68 19.45
CA PRO A 111 -38.11 -20.13 19.36
C PRO A 111 -38.33 -19.32 18.07
N GLU A 112 -39.55 -19.44 17.53
CA GLU A 112 -40.06 -18.75 16.33
C GLU A 112 -40.01 -17.21 16.45
N ALA A 113 -39.63 -16.57 15.35
CA ALA A 113 -39.78 -15.14 15.14
C ALA A 113 -41.04 -14.86 14.31
N GLU A 114 -42.03 -14.20 14.91
CA GLU A 114 -43.06 -13.46 14.19
C GLU A 114 -42.88 -11.94 14.43
N GLY A 115 -43.01 -11.14 13.36
CA GLY A 115 -43.39 -9.72 13.47
C GLY A 115 -42.45 -8.69 12.81
N SER A 116 -42.95 -8.05 11.74
CA SER A 116 -42.40 -6.88 11.02
C SER A 116 -42.02 -5.67 11.90
N PRO A 117 -41.15 -4.74 11.43
CA PRO A 117 -40.57 -3.69 12.26
C PRO A 117 -41.54 -2.51 12.50
N SER A 118 -41.56 -2.01 13.73
CA SER A 118 -42.20 -0.73 14.13
C SER A 118 -41.17 0.40 14.24
N PRO A 119 -41.55 1.67 14.00
CA PRO A 119 -40.61 2.80 13.90
C PRO A 119 -40.06 3.24 15.27
N PRO A 120 -38.94 3.98 15.32
CA PRO A 120 -38.30 4.36 16.58
C PRO A 120 -39.11 5.47 17.30
N PRO A 121 -39.08 5.52 18.65
CA PRO A 121 -39.78 6.54 19.41
C PRO A 121 -39.02 7.88 19.43
N PRO A 122 -39.70 9.02 19.65
CA PRO A 122 -39.07 10.34 19.72
C PRO A 122 -38.37 10.58 21.08
N PRO A 123 -37.51 11.61 21.21
CA PRO A 123 -36.74 11.84 22.42
C PRO A 123 -37.63 12.39 23.55
N LEU A 124 -37.50 11.82 24.76
CA LEU A 124 -38.25 12.25 25.94
C LEU A 124 -37.68 13.56 26.52
N THR A 125 -38.49 14.61 26.42
CA THR A 125 -38.42 15.83 27.22
C THR A 125 -38.99 15.57 28.62
N PHE A 126 -38.27 15.89 29.68
CA PHE A 126 -38.80 15.84 31.06
C PHE A 126 -39.26 17.22 31.51
N SER A 127 -40.54 17.35 31.86
CA SER A 127 -41.09 18.43 32.68
C SER A 127 -41.93 17.86 33.84
N THR A 128 -41.38 18.07 35.04
CA THR A 128 -41.97 18.39 36.36
C THR A 128 -43.41 17.95 36.74
N SER A 129 -43.51 17.19 37.83
CA SER A 129 -44.29 17.50 39.05
C SER A 129 -44.03 16.37 40.08
N SER A 130 -43.32 16.57 41.21
CA SER A 130 -43.84 17.02 42.53
C SER A 130 -44.94 16.08 43.07
N LEU A 131 -44.84 15.41 44.24
CA LEU A 131 -44.17 15.71 45.52
C LEU A 131 -44.13 14.44 46.41
N ALA A 132 -43.06 14.27 47.18
CA ALA A 132 -43.01 13.89 48.62
C ALA A 132 -41.77 13.01 49.00
N THR A 133 -40.94 13.54 49.90
CA THR A 133 -39.79 12.91 50.61
C THR A 133 -40.13 12.84 52.13
N PRO A 134 -39.28 12.39 53.12
CA PRO A 134 -37.83 12.07 53.09
C PRO A 134 -37.28 10.94 54.02
N ASN A 135 -35.93 10.81 54.01
CA ASN A 135 -34.96 10.25 55.00
C ASN A 135 -34.70 8.72 55.00
N ASP A 136 -33.48 8.19 55.17
CA ASP A 136 -32.19 8.69 55.70
C ASP A 136 -31.01 7.86 55.11
N GLY A 137 -29.87 8.48 54.85
CA GLY A 137 -28.67 7.89 54.22
C GLY A 137 -27.40 8.36 54.91
N SER A 138 -27.11 7.85 56.11
CA SER A 138 -26.05 8.35 57.00
C SER A 138 -24.92 7.35 57.32
N GLY A 139 -24.76 6.28 56.52
CA GLY A 139 -23.80 5.20 56.82
C GLY A 139 -22.39 5.33 56.20
N LEU A 140 -22.25 5.93 55.01
CA LEU A 140 -21.01 5.79 54.22
C LEU A 140 -19.99 6.93 54.42
N LEU A 141 -20.45 8.16 54.66
CA LEU A 141 -19.58 9.35 54.73
C LEU A 141 -18.77 9.47 56.04
N LYS A 142 -19.22 8.84 57.13
CA LYS A 142 -18.51 8.91 58.43
C LYS A 142 -17.23 8.06 58.50
N LYS A 143 -17.02 7.12 57.56
CA LYS A 143 -15.83 6.24 57.57
C LYS A 143 -14.65 6.74 56.72
N ILE A 144 -14.88 7.69 55.81
CA ILE A 144 -13.87 8.11 54.81
C ILE A 144 -13.17 9.42 55.24
N LEU A 145 -13.80 10.22 56.10
CA LEU A 145 -13.28 11.51 56.54
C LEU A 145 -11.94 11.48 57.32
N PRO A 146 -11.63 10.51 58.21
CA PRO A 146 -10.36 10.52 58.91
C PRO A 146 -9.17 10.14 58.00
N ILE A 147 -9.39 9.37 56.94
CA ILE A 147 -8.33 8.93 56.01
C ILE A 147 -7.88 10.06 55.08
N VAL A 148 -8.82 10.88 54.62
CA VAL A 148 -8.53 12.06 53.79
C VAL A 148 -7.82 13.16 54.60
N ALA A 149 -8.14 13.31 55.88
CA ALA A 149 -7.46 14.26 56.77
C ALA A 149 -5.99 13.87 57.08
N ILE A 150 -5.70 12.58 57.23
CA ILE A 150 -4.33 12.08 57.47
C ILE A 150 -3.46 12.23 56.22
N LEU A 151 -4.00 11.93 55.04
CA LEU A 151 -3.29 12.12 53.76
C LEU A 151 -3.05 13.61 53.45
N GLY A 152 -4.02 14.49 53.75
CA GLY A 152 -3.85 15.94 53.62
C GLY A 152 -2.82 16.52 54.59
N GLY A 153 -2.76 16.00 55.82
CA GLY A 153 -1.76 16.39 56.82
C GLY A 153 -0.33 16.00 56.45
N LEU A 154 -0.13 14.81 55.88
CA LEU A 154 1.19 14.34 55.44
C LEU A 154 1.76 15.15 54.26
N VAL A 155 0.91 15.59 53.33
CA VAL A 155 1.33 16.45 52.21
C VAL A 155 1.71 17.85 52.69
N LEU A 156 0.99 18.40 53.68
CA LEU A 156 1.32 19.70 54.29
C LEU A 156 2.63 19.67 55.09
N VAL A 157 2.91 18.57 55.81
CA VAL A 157 4.18 18.39 56.52
C VAL A 157 5.34 18.22 55.53
N ALA A 158 5.17 17.47 54.44
CA ALA A 158 6.18 17.34 53.40
C ALA A 158 6.52 18.69 52.73
N LEU A 159 5.52 19.53 52.47
CA LEU A 159 5.72 20.88 51.91
C LEU A 159 6.38 21.85 52.90
N LEU A 160 6.12 21.71 54.20
CA LEU A 160 6.80 22.48 55.25
C LEU A 160 8.26 22.06 55.44
N VAL A 161 8.57 20.77 55.33
CA VAL A 161 9.96 20.25 55.40
C VAL A 161 10.78 20.75 54.20
N ILE A 162 10.20 20.81 53.00
CA ILE A 162 10.87 21.36 51.81
C ILE A 162 11.14 22.87 51.97
N LYS A 163 10.22 23.66 52.52
CA LYS A 163 10.45 25.11 52.71
C LYS A 163 11.48 25.46 53.79
N VAL A 164 11.68 24.61 54.80
CA VAL A 164 12.59 24.89 55.93
C VAL A 164 13.99 24.31 55.71
N ILE A 165 14.13 23.21 54.98
CA ILE A 165 15.43 22.54 54.78
C ILE A 165 16.17 23.02 53.53
N LEU A 166 15.47 23.41 52.45
CA LEU A 166 16.13 23.83 51.20
C LEU A 166 16.93 25.16 51.28
N PRO A 167 16.64 26.14 52.16
CA PRO A 167 17.48 27.34 52.27
C PRO A 167 18.84 27.08 52.95
N LYS A 168 19.10 25.89 53.51
CA LYS A 168 20.36 25.57 54.21
C LYS A 168 21.38 24.78 53.35
N LEU A 169 21.12 24.62 52.06
CA LEU A 169 22.04 24.04 51.09
C LEU A 169 22.37 25.08 49.99
N GLN A 170 22.96 26.21 50.39
CA GLN A 170 23.63 27.12 49.47
C GLN A 170 25.15 26.95 49.62
N PRO A 171 25.88 26.57 48.54
CA PRO A 171 27.33 26.65 48.53
C PRO A 171 27.75 28.12 48.60
N GLN A 172 28.61 28.41 49.57
CA GLN A 172 29.24 29.69 49.82
C GLN A 172 30.18 30.04 48.65
N GLU A 173 29.88 31.12 47.91
CA GLU A 173 30.81 31.67 46.92
C GLU A 173 32.08 32.17 47.62
N THR A 174 33.20 31.52 47.32
CA THR A 174 34.53 31.99 47.68
C THR A 174 35.19 32.52 46.42
N SER A 175 35.28 33.85 46.34
CA SER A 175 36.07 34.57 45.35
C SER A 175 37.54 34.17 45.50
N THR A 176 38.08 33.40 44.56
CA THR A 176 39.53 33.29 44.36
C THR A 176 39.84 33.36 42.86
N SER A 177 40.71 34.31 42.54
CA SER A 177 41.28 34.63 41.24
C SER A 177 42.05 33.45 40.63
N GLY A 178 41.96 33.29 39.29
CA GLY A 178 43.03 32.66 38.49
C GLY A 178 42.62 31.48 37.59
N ALA A 179 43.01 31.61 36.31
CA ALA A 179 43.11 30.58 35.26
C ALA A 179 41.81 30.14 34.53
N SER A 180 41.59 30.81 33.40
CA SER A 180 40.71 30.41 32.30
C SER A 180 41.09 29.03 31.75
N VAL A 181 40.39 27.98 32.21
CA VAL A 181 40.30 26.68 31.54
C VAL A 181 39.08 26.70 30.62
N GLY A 182 39.27 26.22 29.38
CA GLY A 182 38.29 26.28 28.29
C GLY A 182 36.93 25.70 28.69
N LYS A 183 35.89 26.52 28.52
CA LYS A 183 34.49 26.15 28.67
C LYS A 183 34.08 25.27 27.49
N THR A 184 34.16 23.94 27.64
CA THR A 184 33.43 23.00 26.81
C THR A 184 31.94 23.22 27.06
N THR A 185 31.29 23.95 26.15
CA THR A 185 29.83 24.06 26.08
C THR A 185 29.25 22.67 25.84
N THR A 186 28.69 22.07 26.89
CA THR A 186 27.82 20.89 26.77
C THR A 186 26.62 21.30 25.92
N LYS A 187 26.62 20.93 24.63
CA LYS A 187 25.49 21.07 23.71
C LYS A 187 24.24 20.51 24.40
N ALA A 188 23.14 21.26 24.41
CA ALA A 188 21.88 20.77 24.97
C ALA A 188 21.45 19.48 24.25
N LYS A 189 21.04 18.47 25.01
CA LYS A 189 20.64 17.17 24.47
C LYS A 189 19.33 17.29 23.68
N VAL A 190 19.38 16.96 22.39
CA VAL A 190 18.22 16.92 21.49
C VAL A 190 17.52 15.58 21.67
N ASN A 191 16.22 15.60 21.99
CA ASN A 191 15.41 14.39 22.06
C ASN A 191 14.43 14.40 20.90
N LEU A 192 14.46 13.35 20.08
CA LEU A 192 13.56 13.11 18.97
C LEU A 192 12.65 11.94 19.28
N THR A 193 11.38 12.09 18.95
CA THR A 193 10.39 11.00 18.99
C THR A 193 10.06 10.57 17.57
N TYR A 194 10.08 9.26 17.32
CA TYR A 194 9.83 8.68 16.00
C TYR A 194 8.72 7.63 16.08
N TRP A 195 7.61 7.85 15.39
CA TRP A 195 6.54 6.86 15.19
C TRP A 195 6.71 6.10 13.88
N GLY A 196 6.90 4.78 13.96
CA GLY A 196 6.88 3.87 12.81
C GLY A 196 5.66 2.95 12.81
N LEU A 197 5.59 2.00 11.86
CA LEU A 197 4.45 1.09 11.69
C LEU A 197 4.86 -0.37 11.55
N TRP A 198 5.78 -0.66 10.63
CA TRP A 198 6.03 -2.03 10.17
C TRP A 198 7.21 -2.68 10.89
N GLU A 199 8.29 -1.92 11.05
CA GLU A 199 9.51 -2.47 11.62
C GLU A 199 9.47 -2.50 13.16
N PRO A 200 9.81 -3.65 13.77
CA PRO A 200 9.90 -3.74 15.22
C PRO A 200 11.06 -2.90 15.75
N GLU A 201 10.97 -2.49 17.01
CA GLU A 201 11.99 -1.64 17.63
C GLU A 201 13.39 -2.25 17.54
N GLN A 202 13.52 -3.58 17.59
CA GLN A 202 14.81 -4.27 17.48
C GLN A 202 15.52 -3.98 16.15
N VAL A 203 14.80 -3.86 15.02
CA VAL A 203 15.40 -3.55 13.72
C VAL A 203 15.84 -2.09 13.69
N MET A 204 14.93 -1.17 14.02
CA MET A 204 15.21 0.27 13.97
C MET A 204 16.27 0.70 14.98
N ASN A 205 16.32 0.08 16.16
CA ASN A 205 17.30 0.40 17.20
C ASN A 205 18.73 0.08 16.77
N GLN A 206 18.97 -0.82 15.82
CA GLN A 206 20.31 -1.08 15.30
C GLN A 206 20.89 0.18 14.63
N VAL A 207 20.14 0.75 13.69
CA VAL A 207 20.58 1.94 12.95
C VAL A 207 20.49 3.22 13.78
N ILE A 208 19.49 3.32 14.66
CA ILE A 208 19.36 4.44 15.61
C ILE A 208 20.53 4.48 16.59
N SER A 209 20.93 3.34 17.14
CA SER A 209 22.07 3.29 18.08
C SER A 209 23.38 3.67 17.42
N GLU A 210 23.58 3.32 16.15
CA GLU A 210 24.74 3.77 15.37
C GLU A 210 24.75 5.29 15.17
N TYR A 211 23.60 5.87 14.80
CA TYR A 211 23.46 7.31 14.70
C TYR A 211 23.77 8.02 16.02
N GLN A 212 23.20 7.55 17.13
CA GLN A 212 23.41 8.14 18.46
C GLN A 212 24.87 8.02 18.95
N LYS A 213 25.63 7.02 18.50
CA LYS A 213 27.07 6.94 18.78
C LYS A 213 27.86 8.03 18.05
N MET A 214 27.47 8.36 16.82
CA MET A 214 28.08 9.43 16.03
C MET A 214 27.60 10.82 16.45
N HIS A 215 26.40 10.91 17.01
CA HIS A 215 25.74 12.13 17.45
C HIS A 215 25.31 12.02 18.93
N PRO A 216 26.26 12.04 19.88
CA PRO A 216 25.97 11.81 21.30
C PRO A 216 25.08 12.88 21.94
N GLU A 217 24.89 14.02 21.27
CA GLU A 217 23.92 15.05 21.67
C GLU A 217 22.47 14.70 21.30
N VAL A 218 22.24 13.73 20.42
CA VAL A 218 20.90 13.33 19.95
C VAL A 218 20.47 12.03 20.63
N ASN A 219 19.22 11.99 21.08
CA ASN A 219 18.57 10.80 21.58
C ASN A 219 17.26 10.58 20.83
N ILE A 220 17.08 9.39 20.26
CA ILE A 220 15.92 9.08 19.43
C ILE A 220 15.12 7.96 20.11
N THR A 221 13.84 8.21 20.36
CA THR A 221 12.93 7.21 20.87
C THR A 221 12.00 6.77 19.75
N TYR A 222 12.23 5.57 19.23
CA TYR A 222 11.34 4.92 18.27
C TYR A 222 10.18 4.24 18.98
N SER A 223 9.00 4.27 18.37
CA SER A 223 7.83 3.52 18.83
C SER A 223 7.06 3.00 17.62
N GLN A 224 6.93 1.67 17.54
CA GLN A 224 6.08 1.03 16.54
C GLN A 224 4.60 1.25 16.91
N GLN A 225 3.87 1.92 16.03
CA GLN A 225 2.46 2.23 16.21
C GLN A 225 1.58 1.14 15.60
N SER A 226 0.38 0.96 16.18
CA SER A 226 -0.66 0.16 15.54
C SER A 226 -1.17 0.86 14.27
N PRO A 227 -1.29 0.16 13.13
CA PRO A 227 -1.81 0.75 11.89
C PRO A 227 -3.29 1.14 11.99
N LYS A 228 -4.04 0.52 12.91
CA LYS A 228 -5.45 0.83 13.12
C LYS A 228 -5.62 2.30 13.53
N ASP A 229 -6.45 3.01 12.77
CA ASP A 229 -6.79 4.43 12.95
C ASP A 229 -5.54 5.34 13.03
N TYR A 230 -4.41 4.88 12.49
CA TYR A 230 -3.11 5.52 12.70
C TYR A 230 -3.06 6.93 12.13
N ARG A 231 -3.52 7.13 10.88
CA ARG A 231 -3.51 8.43 10.23
C ARG A 231 -4.25 9.50 11.05
N GLU A 232 -5.45 9.17 11.53
CA GLU A 232 -6.28 10.05 12.35
C GLU A 232 -5.64 10.34 13.70
N ARG A 233 -5.09 9.32 14.36
CA ARG A 233 -4.38 9.47 15.64
C ARG A 233 -3.13 10.33 15.50
N LEU A 234 -2.35 10.08 14.45
CA LEU A 234 -1.16 10.86 14.09
C LEU A 234 -1.54 12.32 13.86
N GLN A 235 -2.49 12.59 12.97
CA GLN A 235 -2.92 13.95 12.66
C GLN A 235 -3.43 14.69 13.91
N SER A 236 -4.25 14.03 14.73
CA SER A 236 -4.76 14.60 15.99
C SER A 236 -3.62 14.95 16.95
N ALA A 237 -2.62 14.08 17.08
CA ALA A 237 -1.48 14.32 17.95
C ALA A 237 -0.60 15.48 17.45
N LEU A 238 -0.33 15.54 16.13
CA LEU A 238 0.41 16.63 15.51
C LEU A 238 -0.32 17.98 15.69
N ALA A 239 -1.63 18.01 15.46
CA ALA A 239 -2.47 19.20 15.66
C ALA A 239 -2.51 19.65 17.14
N ALA A 240 -2.55 18.71 18.09
CA ALA A 240 -2.53 19.00 19.52
C ALA A 240 -1.13 19.40 20.04
N GLY A 241 -0.05 19.12 19.28
CA GLY A 241 1.32 19.48 19.64
C GLY A 241 1.97 18.48 20.60
N ASN A 242 1.40 17.27 20.70
CA ASN A 242 1.94 16.12 21.42
C ASN A 242 2.28 14.95 20.47
N GLY A 243 2.28 15.19 19.16
CA GLY A 243 2.73 14.26 18.14
C GLY A 243 4.26 14.14 18.08
N PRO A 244 4.76 13.18 17.29
CA PRO A 244 6.18 12.90 17.19
C PRO A 244 6.94 13.95 16.38
N ASP A 245 8.26 13.98 16.52
CA ASP A 245 9.15 14.77 15.65
C ASP A 245 9.23 14.17 14.25
N ILE A 246 9.29 12.83 14.18
CA ILE A 246 9.37 12.04 12.96
C ILE A 246 8.22 11.04 12.92
N PHE A 247 7.59 10.86 11.77
CA PHE A 247 6.52 9.88 11.62
C PHE A 247 6.54 9.22 10.26
N ARG A 248 6.17 7.94 10.23
CA ARG A 248 5.89 7.22 9.00
C ARG A 248 4.48 7.59 8.49
N PHE A 249 4.31 7.79 7.20
CA PHE A 249 3.03 8.04 6.53
C PHE A 249 3.03 7.39 5.14
N HIS A 250 1.87 7.10 4.56
CA HIS A 250 1.81 6.54 3.21
C HIS A 250 2.00 7.65 2.15
N ASN A 251 2.67 7.40 1.03
CA ASN A 251 2.98 8.42 0.00
C ASN A 251 1.73 9.21 -0.45
N THR A 252 0.57 8.55 -0.53
CA THR A 252 -0.70 9.20 -0.90
C THR A 252 -1.31 10.10 0.19
N TRP A 253 -0.72 10.19 1.38
CA TRP A 253 -1.27 11.00 2.48
C TRP A 253 -0.81 12.45 2.47
N VAL A 254 0.11 12.83 1.59
CA VAL A 254 0.65 14.20 1.49
C VAL A 254 -0.45 15.27 1.47
N PRO A 255 -1.54 15.16 0.67
CA PRO A 255 -2.60 16.17 0.70
C PRO A 255 -3.35 16.25 2.03
N MET A 256 -3.52 15.11 2.71
CA MET A 256 -4.24 15.01 3.98
C MET A 256 -3.40 15.47 5.18
N LEU A 257 -2.07 15.45 5.05
CA LEU A 257 -1.11 15.83 6.08
C LEU A 257 -0.37 17.14 5.75
N LYS A 258 -0.85 17.90 4.76
CA LYS A 258 -0.19 19.12 4.28
C LYS A 258 0.03 20.16 5.38
N ALA A 259 -0.87 20.25 6.35
CA ALA A 259 -0.75 21.19 7.46
C ALA A 259 0.23 20.71 8.54
N GLU A 260 0.55 19.42 8.56
CA GLU A 260 1.32 18.76 9.59
C GLU A 260 2.79 18.51 9.19
N LEU A 261 3.06 18.36 7.89
CA LEU A 261 4.37 18.08 7.31
C LEU A 261 5.27 19.32 7.27
N ASP A 262 6.51 19.16 7.74
CA ASP A 262 7.61 20.08 7.51
C ASP A 262 8.23 19.88 6.12
N THR A 263 9.01 20.85 5.65
CA THR A 263 9.78 20.73 4.40
C THR A 263 11.27 20.57 4.68
N ALA A 264 11.91 19.67 3.93
CA ALA A 264 13.33 19.38 4.09
C ALA A 264 14.16 20.64 3.80
N PRO A 265 15.12 21.01 4.67
CA PRO A 265 16.02 22.11 4.39
C PRO A 265 16.75 21.87 3.07
N LYS A 266 16.84 22.91 2.24
CA LYS A 266 17.42 22.83 0.88
C LYS A 266 18.77 22.12 0.89
N GLY A 267 18.90 21.07 0.07
CA GLY A 267 20.13 20.28 -0.06
C GLY A 267 20.31 19.17 0.98
N THR A 268 19.40 19.01 1.95
CA THR A 268 19.47 17.92 2.94
C THR A 268 19.05 16.59 2.33
N ILE A 269 18.00 16.58 1.51
CA ILE A 269 17.53 15.38 0.83
C ILE A 269 17.76 15.55 -0.67
N ASN A 270 18.46 14.60 -1.28
CA ASN A 270 18.62 14.51 -2.74
C ASN A 270 17.82 13.30 -3.27
N LEU A 271 16.86 13.57 -4.14
CA LEU A 271 16.01 12.54 -4.76
C LEU A 271 16.50 12.07 -6.14
N ASP A 272 17.66 12.52 -6.63
CA ASP A 272 18.18 12.18 -7.97
C ASP A 272 18.36 10.67 -8.19
N ASP A 273 18.79 9.95 -7.16
CA ASP A 273 18.96 8.48 -7.20
C ASP A 273 17.67 7.72 -6.83
N TYR A 274 16.60 8.41 -6.46
CA TYR A 274 15.31 7.77 -6.17
C TYR A 274 14.53 7.48 -7.45
N PHE A 275 13.58 6.56 -7.37
CA PHE A 275 12.63 6.35 -8.46
C PHE A 275 11.82 7.63 -8.75
N PRO A 276 11.52 7.95 -10.02
CA PRO A 276 10.87 9.21 -10.40
C PRO A 276 9.54 9.49 -9.68
N VAL A 277 8.75 8.45 -9.41
CA VAL A 277 7.48 8.55 -8.68
C VAL A 277 7.63 9.17 -7.29
N ILE A 278 8.78 8.96 -6.63
CA ILE A 278 9.06 9.50 -5.31
C ILE A 278 9.21 11.02 -5.36
N GLY A 279 9.90 11.53 -6.38
CA GLY A 279 9.98 12.97 -6.63
C GLY A 279 8.60 13.58 -6.91
N ASN A 280 7.75 12.89 -7.68
CA ASN A 280 6.41 13.36 -8.02
C ASN A 280 5.46 13.38 -6.81
N ASP A 281 5.54 12.37 -5.95
CA ASP A 281 4.62 12.22 -4.81
C ASP A 281 5.01 13.11 -3.63
N LEU A 282 6.31 13.31 -3.40
CA LEU A 282 6.85 13.91 -2.17
C LEU A 282 7.41 15.33 -2.35
N SER A 283 7.20 15.94 -3.52
CA SER A 283 7.56 17.33 -3.77
C SER A 283 6.34 18.25 -3.67
N VAL A 284 6.43 19.28 -2.82
CA VAL A 284 5.48 20.39 -2.79
C VAL A 284 6.19 21.64 -3.32
N GLY A 285 5.92 21.99 -4.57
CA GLY A 285 6.73 22.98 -5.28
C GLY A 285 8.14 22.46 -5.52
N THR A 286 9.16 23.15 -4.98
CA THR A 286 10.57 22.72 -5.06
C THR A 286 11.07 22.04 -3.79
N GLU A 287 10.21 21.84 -2.80
CA GLU A 287 10.58 21.35 -1.47
C GLU A 287 10.13 19.91 -1.27
N VAL A 288 10.94 19.11 -0.57
CA VAL A 288 10.66 17.70 -0.27
C VAL A 288 9.98 17.62 1.10
N VAL A 289 8.85 16.91 1.20
CA VAL A 289 8.08 16.78 2.45
C VAL A 289 8.26 15.44 3.17
N GLY A 290 9.03 14.52 2.58
CA GLY A 290 9.35 13.25 3.20
C GLY A 290 10.43 12.50 2.43
N VAL A 291 11.04 11.51 3.07
CA VAL A 291 12.00 10.63 2.43
C VAL A 291 11.60 9.18 2.70
N PRO A 292 11.42 8.35 1.67
CA PRO A 292 11.13 6.95 1.89
C PRO A 292 12.41 6.16 2.17
N ILE A 293 12.29 5.19 3.06
CA ILE A 293 13.29 4.13 3.23
C ILE A 293 12.93 2.84 2.46
N MET A 294 11.80 2.85 1.76
CA MET A 294 11.31 1.71 0.97
C MET A 294 10.58 2.12 -0.31
N PHE A 295 10.49 1.18 -1.24
CA PHE A 295 9.60 1.23 -2.39
C PHE A 295 8.83 -0.09 -2.49
N ASP A 296 7.57 -0.03 -2.91
CA ASP A 296 6.78 -1.20 -3.24
C ASP A 296 5.79 -0.84 -4.36
N GLY A 297 5.19 -1.87 -4.94
CA GLY A 297 4.32 -1.76 -6.10
C GLY A 297 3.48 -3.01 -6.28
N LEU A 298 3.18 -3.37 -7.52
CA LEU A 298 2.56 -4.65 -7.85
C LEU A 298 3.52 -5.52 -8.65
N ALA A 299 3.40 -6.83 -8.47
CA ALA A 299 4.03 -7.83 -9.31
C ALA A 299 3.07 -8.99 -9.57
N LEU A 300 3.28 -9.68 -10.69
CA LEU A 300 2.62 -10.94 -10.98
C LEU A 300 3.32 -12.07 -10.23
N TYR A 301 2.67 -12.60 -9.20
CA TYR A 301 3.10 -13.82 -8.53
C TYR A 301 2.66 -15.02 -9.36
N TYR A 302 3.54 -16.00 -9.49
CA TYR A 302 3.22 -17.27 -10.15
C TYR A 302 3.87 -18.45 -9.44
N ASN A 303 3.24 -19.61 -9.55
CA ASN A 303 3.76 -20.88 -9.06
C ASN A 303 4.51 -21.60 -10.21
N PRO A 304 5.86 -21.68 -10.20
CA PRO A 304 6.62 -22.29 -11.28
C PRO A 304 6.26 -23.75 -11.55
N ARG A 305 5.87 -24.50 -10.51
CA ARG A 305 5.44 -25.90 -10.65
C ARG A 305 4.18 -26.02 -11.49
N LEU A 306 3.17 -25.17 -11.23
CA LEU A 306 1.92 -25.15 -12.00
C LEU A 306 2.17 -24.70 -13.45
N PHE A 307 3.06 -23.73 -13.67
CA PHE A 307 3.45 -23.30 -15.02
C PHE A 307 4.16 -24.41 -15.81
N ASN A 308 5.09 -25.11 -15.17
CA ASN A 308 5.80 -26.24 -15.78
C ASN A 308 4.85 -27.39 -16.11
N GLN A 309 3.90 -27.71 -15.21
CA GLN A 309 2.88 -28.73 -15.45
C GLN A 309 1.95 -28.37 -16.63
N ALA A 310 1.61 -27.10 -16.77
CA ALA A 310 0.75 -26.62 -17.86
C ALA A 310 1.51 -26.37 -19.17
N GLY A 311 2.84 -26.45 -19.19
CA GLY A 311 3.67 -26.11 -20.35
C GLY A 311 3.48 -24.65 -20.81
N LYS A 312 3.34 -23.72 -19.85
CA LYS A 312 3.09 -22.29 -20.13
C LYS A 312 4.29 -21.42 -19.74
N ASN A 313 4.43 -20.29 -20.43
CA ASN A 313 5.35 -19.23 -20.08
C ASN A 313 4.65 -18.16 -19.24
N VAL A 314 5.40 -17.43 -18.41
CA VAL A 314 4.88 -16.31 -17.63
C VAL A 314 4.42 -15.20 -18.57
N PRO A 315 3.15 -14.74 -18.49
CA PRO A 315 2.62 -13.75 -19.42
C PRO A 315 3.24 -12.37 -19.18
N THR A 316 3.50 -11.64 -20.26
CA THR A 316 4.08 -10.29 -20.22
C THR A 316 3.10 -9.20 -20.66
N SER A 317 2.04 -9.60 -21.37
CA SER A 317 0.92 -8.73 -21.71
C SER A 317 -0.37 -9.21 -21.05
N TRP A 318 -1.31 -8.30 -20.88
CA TRP A 318 -2.61 -8.64 -20.31
C TRP A 318 -3.43 -9.60 -21.19
N GLU A 319 -3.25 -9.56 -22.51
CA GLU A 319 -3.87 -10.51 -23.43
C GLU A 319 -3.29 -11.93 -23.23
N GLU A 320 -1.97 -12.04 -23.13
CA GLU A 320 -1.30 -13.30 -22.78
C GLU A 320 -1.74 -13.81 -21.41
N LEU A 321 -1.87 -12.90 -20.43
CA LEU A 321 -2.31 -13.24 -19.08
C LEU A 321 -3.72 -13.81 -19.10
N ARG A 322 -4.67 -13.16 -19.81
CA ARG A 322 -6.04 -13.66 -19.95
C ARG A 322 -6.08 -15.04 -20.60
N LYS A 323 -5.37 -15.23 -21.72
CA LYS A 323 -5.27 -16.54 -22.40
C LYS A 323 -4.64 -17.61 -21.51
N THR A 324 -3.61 -17.25 -20.75
CA THR A 324 -2.91 -18.15 -19.83
C THR A 324 -3.83 -18.54 -18.67
N ALA A 325 -4.55 -17.57 -18.09
CA ALA A 325 -5.50 -17.82 -17.02
C ALA A 325 -6.64 -18.76 -17.45
N ILE A 326 -7.24 -18.55 -18.63
CA ILE A 326 -8.27 -19.44 -19.16
C ILE A 326 -7.72 -20.86 -19.32
N ASN A 327 -6.55 -21.01 -19.95
CA ASN A 327 -5.94 -22.32 -20.19
C ASN A 327 -5.51 -23.06 -18.91
N MET A 328 -5.13 -22.33 -17.87
CA MET A 328 -4.68 -22.91 -16.60
C MET A 328 -5.82 -23.14 -15.61
N THR A 329 -7.05 -22.73 -15.94
CA THR A 329 -8.21 -22.97 -15.07
C THR A 329 -8.72 -24.40 -15.27
N VAL A 330 -8.80 -25.14 -14.17
CA VAL A 330 -9.27 -26.52 -14.12
C VAL A 330 -10.60 -26.55 -13.37
N TYR A 331 -11.61 -27.18 -13.99
CA TYR A 331 -12.94 -27.36 -13.42
C TYR A 331 -13.16 -28.83 -13.02
N ASP A 332 -13.92 -29.05 -11.95
CA ASP A 332 -14.41 -30.38 -11.58
C ASP A 332 -15.59 -30.81 -12.48
N ALA A 333 -16.06 -32.05 -12.30
CA ALA A 333 -17.19 -32.59 -13.07
C ALA A 333 -18.53 -31.85 -12.86
N LYS A 334 -18.64 -31.04 -11.80
CA LYS A 334 -19.82 -30.20 -11.50
C LYS A 334 -19.66 -28.77 -12.04
N GLY A 335 -18.53 -28.46 -12.67
CA GLY A 335 -18.21 -27.13 -13.19
C GLY A 335 -17.68 -26.16 -12.13
N ASN A 336 -17.33 -26.62 -10.93
CA ASN A 336 -16.68 -25.77 -9.93
C ASN A 336 -15.19 -25.64 -10.26
N ILE A 337 -14.61 -24.47 -9.95
CA ILE A 337 -13.17 -24.25 -10.13
C ILE A 337 -12.41 -25.09 -9.09
N GLN A 338 -11.62 -26.06 -9.58
CA GLN A 338 -10.69 -26.83 -8.76
C GLN A 338 -9.36 -26.09 -8.59
N THR A 339 -8.87 -25.49 -9.67
CA THR A 339 -7.67 -24.64 -9.67
C THR A 339 -7.91 -23.49 -10.65
N ALA A 340 -7.85 -22.26 -10.15
CA ALA A 340 -8.01 -21.06 -10.98
C ALA A 340 -6.70 -20.72 -11.71
N GLY A 341 -6.81 -20.16 -12.91
CA GLY A 341 -5.65 -19.63 -13.62
C GLY A 341 -5.13 -18.32 -13.00
N ILE A 342 -6.03 -17.42 -12.60
CA ILE A 342 -5.69 -16.17 -11.89
C ILE A 342 -6.85 -15.73 -11.00
N ALA A 343 -6.54 -15.03 -9.90
CA ALA A 343 -7.54 -14.35 -9.09
C ALA A 343 -7.76 -12.90 -9.57
N LEU A 344 -8.83 -12.67 -10.35
CA LEU A 344 -9.26 -11.35 -10.83
C LEU A 344 -10.78 -11.27 -11.00
N GLY A 345 -11.32 -10.05 -10.88
CA GLY A 345 -12.67 -9.72 -11.33
C GLY A 345 -13.73 -9.52 -10.24
N THR A 346 -13.45 -9.91 -9.00
CA THR A 346 -14.30 -9.64 -7.83
C THR A 346 -13.59 -8.69 -6.86
N THR A 347 -14.30 -8.19 -5.85
CA THR A 347 -13.74 -7.25 -4.85
C THR A 347 -13.56 -7.88 -3.47
N ASN A 348 -14.36 -8.90 -3.15
CA ASN A 348 -14.46 -9.50 -1.82
C ASN A 348 -13.37 -10.53 -1.51
N ASN A 349 -12.85 -11.22 -2.53
CA ASN A 349 -11.84 -12.27 -2.38
C ASN A 349 -10.63 -12.10 -3.33
N VAL A 350 -10.52 -10.98 -4.05
CA VAL A 350 -9.28 -10.56 -4.70
C VAL A 350 -8.63 -9.53 -3.79
N ASP A 351 -7.54 -9.93 -3.13
CA ASP A 351 -6.76 -9.01 -2.31
C ASP A 351 -6.18 -7.91 -3.19
N ASN A 352 -6.12 -6.69 -2.67
CA ASN A 352 -5.53 -5.55 -3.37
C ASN A 352 -6.20 -5.23 -4.73
N PHE A 353 -7.48 -5.58 -4.92
CA PHE A 353 -8.22 -5.33 -6.17
C PHE A 353 -8.13 -3.87 -6.64
N SER A 354 -8.11 -2.93 -5.70
CA SER A 354 -8.07 -1.49 -6.00
C SER A 354 -6.75 -1.07 -6.61
N ASP A 355 -5.63 -1.60 -6.11
CA ASP A 355 -4.30 -1.36 -6.68
C ASP A 355 -4.23 -1.90 -8.11
N ILE A 356 -4.76 -3.13 -8.31
CA ILE A 356 -4.80 -3.78 -9.63
C ILE A 356 -5.63 -2.94 -10.61
N LEU A 357 -6.81 -2.48 -10.18
CA LEU A 357 -7.65 -1.63 -11.00
C LEU A 357 -6.99 -0.27 -11.27
N GLY A 358 -6.34 0.33 -10.28
CA GLY A 358 -5.58 1.57 -10.43
C GLY A 358 -4.49 1.45 -11.49
N LEU A 359 -3.73 0.36 -11.46
CA LEU A 359 -2.76 0.04 -12.49
C LEU A 359 -3.40 -0.10 -13.88
N MET A 360 -4.52 -0.83 -13.99
CA MET A 360 -5.23 -1.01 -15.27
C MET A 360 -5.74 0.33 -15.82
N LEU A 361 -6.28 1.20 -14.97
CA LEU A 361 -6.74 2.53 -15.37
C LEU A 361 -5.59 3.37 -15.92
N LEU A 362 -4.46 3.41 -15.21
CA LEU A 362 -3.28 4.18 -15.63
C LEU A 362 -2.66 3.64 -16.91
N GLN A 363 -2.55 2.32 -17.07
CA GLN A 363 -2.09 1.72 -18.32
C GLN A 363 -3.07 2.00 -19.45
N ASN A 364 -4.38 1.92 -19.23
CA ASN A 364 -5.37 2.21 -20.26
C ASN A 364 -5.52 3.71 -20.58
N GLY A 365 -4.75 4.59 -19.92
CA GLY A 365 -4.79 6.04 -20.13
C GLY A 365 -6.05 6.72 -19.60
N ALA A 366 -6.84 6.03 -18.75
CA ALA A 366 -7.97 6.63 -18.07
C ALA A 366 -7.49 7.68 -17.06
N ASP A 367 -8.28 8.74 -16.86
CA ASP A 367 -8.03 9.71 -15.79
C ASP A 367 -8.75 9.28 -14.52
N PRO A 368 -8.05 8.74 -13.51
CA PRO A 368 -8.69 8.27 -12.30
C PRO A 368 -9.17 9.42 -11.38
N LYS A 369 -8.88 10.70 -11.71
CA LYS A 369 -9.51 11.88 -11.09
C LYS A 369 -10.94 12.09 -11.57
N ASN A 370 -11.20 11.73 -12.82
CA ASN A 370 -12.50 11.85 -13.46
C ASN A 370 -12.88 10.51 -14.11
N PRO A 371 -13.19 9.47 -13.30
CA PRO A 371 -13.40 8.11 -13.78
C PRO A 371 -14.70 7.96 -14.56
N SER A 372 -14.62 8.38 -15.82
CA SER A 372 -15.70 8.42 -16.79
C SER A 372 -15.16 8.09 -18.18
N GLY A 373 -16.07 7.89 -19.13
CA GLY A 373 -15.74 7.65 -20.53
C GLY A 373 -15.13 6.27 -20.81
N GLN A 374 -14.86 6.03 -22.09
CA GLN A 374 -14.56 4.71 -22.63
C GLN A 374 -13.34 4.05 -21.97
N LEU A 375 -12.26 4.79 -21.71
CA LEU A 375 -11.03 4.23 -21.15
C LEU A 375 -11.24 3.69 -19.72
N THR A 376 -12.06 4.37 -18.92
CA THR A 376 -12.42 3.90 -17.57
C THR A 376 -13.34 2.67 -17.66
N GLU A 377 -14.31 2.70 -18.58
CA GLU A 377 -15.21 1.56 -18.81
C GLU A 377 -14.46 0.31 -19.27
N ASP A 378 -13.50 0.46 -20.17
CA ASP A 378 -12.73 -0.66 -20.70
C ASP A 378 -11.88 -1.33 -19.62
N ALA A 379 -11.25 -0.54 -18.75
CA ALA A 379 -10.52 -1.08 -17.60
C ALA A 379 -11.46 -1.83 -16.64
N LEU A 380 -12.65 -1.29 -16.36
CA LEU A 380 -13.65 -1.92 -15.50
C LEU A 380 -14.21 -3.22 -16.11
N LYS A 381 -14.51 -3.22 -17.41
CA LYS A 381 -14.93 -4.41 -18.18
C LYS A 381 -13.80 -5.45 -18.20
N PHE A 382 -12.56 -5.03 -18.41
CA PHE A 382 -11.41 -5.93 -18.46
C PHE A 382 -11.09 -6.54 -17.09
N TYR A 383 -11.25 -5.79 -16.00
CA TYR A 383 -11.13 -6.36 -14.66
C TYR A 383 -12.21 -7.42 -14.42
N THR A 384 -13.48 -7.09 -14.70
CA THR A 384 -14.63 -7.95 -14.37
C THR A 384 -14.82 -9.15 -15.30
N LEU A 385 -14.29 -9.14 -16.53
CA LEU A 385 -14.49 -10.25 -17.47
C LEU A 385 -13.90 -11.58 -16.98
N PHE A 386 -12.91 -11.55 -16.08
CA PHE A 386 -12.31 -12.76 -15.50
C PHE A 386 -13.31 -13.56 -14.67
N THR A 387 -14.30 -12.90 -14.06
CA THR A 387 -15.40 -13.54 -13.34
C THR A 387 -16.66 -13.70 -14.22
N THR A 388 -17.05 -12.67 -14.97
CA THR A 388 -18.34 -12.67 -15.68
C THR A 388 -18.33 -13.49 -16.97
N THR A 389 -17.26 -13.40 -17.76
CA THR A 389 -17.18 -13.99 -19.11
C THR A 389 -16.30 -15.23 -19.10
N ASP A 390 -15.06 -15.08 -18.65
CA ASP A 390 -14.04 -16.12 -18.68
C ASP A 390 -14.22 -17.16 -17.56
N ARG A 391 -14.89 -16.76 -16.47
CA ARG A 391 -15.24 -17.61 -15.31
C ARG A 391 -14.03 -18.29 -14.66
N VAL A 392 -12.84 -17.69 -14.75
CA VAL A 392 -11.59 -18.22 -14.18
C VAL A 392 -11.45 -17.96 -12.68
N TRP A 393 -12.30 -17.10 -12.13
CA TRP A 393 -12.37 -16.77 -10.71
C TRP A 393 -13.81 -16.47 -10.31
N ASN A 394 -14.19 -16.77 -9.07
CA ASN A 394 -15.48 -16.39 -8.49
C ASN A 394 -15.42 -16.38 -6.95
N GLU A 395 -16.52 -15.96 -6.33
CA GLU A 395 -16.62 -15.74 -4.87
C GLU A 395 -16.62 -17.02 -4.02
N THR A 396 -16.75 -18.21 -4.62
CA THR A 396 -16.69 -19.49 -3.89
C THR A 396 -15.26 -19.87 -3.50
N LEU A 397 -14.27 -19.25 -4.14
CA LEU A 397 -12.85 -19.42 -3.81
C LEU A 397 -12.47 -18.56 -2.59
N PRO A 398 -11.50 -18.99 -1.78
CA PRO A 398 -11.02 -18.18 -0.66
C PRO A 398 -10.28 -16.92 -1.17
N ALA A 399 -9.94 -16.02 -0.26
CA ALA A 399 -9.13 -14.83 -0.58
C ALA A 399 -7.87 -15.20 -1.37
N SER A 400 -7.55 -14.39 -2.39
CA SER A 400 -6.55 -14.69 -3.41
C SER A 400 -5.18 -15.06 -2.86
N THR A 401 -4.72 -14.40 -1.78
CA THR A 401 -3.43 -14.70 -1.16
C THR A 401 -3.42 -16.11 -0.56
N TYR A 402 -4.48 -16.45 0.18
CA TYR A 402 -4.65 -17.79 0.76
C TYR A 402 -4.86 -18.85 -0.33
N ALA A 403 -5.65 -18.53 -1.37
CA ALA A 403 -5.84 -19.41 -2.52
C ALA A 403 -4.50 -19.72 -3.19
N PHE A 404 -3.62 -18.73 -3.36
CA PHE A 404 -2.30 -18.92 -3.95
C PHE A 404 -1.39 -19.75 -3.04
N ALA A 405 -1.36 -19.43 -1.75
CA ALA A 405 -0.58 -20.17 -0.75
C ALA A 405 -0.97 -21.65 -0.64
N THR A 406 -2.26 -21.95 -0.88
CA THR A 406 -2.82 -23.31 -0.90
C THR A 406 -2.90 -23.92 -2.30
N GLU A 407 -2.23 -23.30 -3.29
CA GLU A 407 -2.12 -23.77 -4.68
C GLU A 407 -3.46 -23.95 -5.40
N LYS A 408 -4.51 -23.27 -4.95
CA LYS A 408 -5.84 -23.21 -5.60
C LYS A 408 -5.90 -22.22 -6.75
N VAL A 409 -4.87 -21.39 -6.94
CA VAL A 409 -4.74 -20.48 -8.07
C VAL A 409 -3.29 -20.41 -8.55
N ALA A 410 -3.09 -20.37 -9.86
CA ALA A 410 -1.75 -20.38 -10.46
C ALA A 410 -1.05 -19.01 -10.44
N MET A 411 -1.82 -17.92 -10.47
CA MET A 411 -1.32 -16.54 -10.48
C MET A 411 -2.14 -15.62 -9.57
N ILE A 412 -1.47 -14.64 -8.95
CA ILE A 412 -2.11 -13.47 -8.33
C ILE A 412 -1.28 -12.22 -8.65
N ILE A 413 -1.90 -11.04 -8.60
CA ILE A 413 -1.17 -9.77 -8.65
C ILE A 413 -1.23 -9.17 -7.26
N ALA A 414 -0.08 -8.87 -6.68
CA ALA A 414 0.00 -8.44 -5.29
C ALA A 414 1.23 -7.57 -5.03
N PRO A 415 1.25 -6.82 -3.91
CA PRO A 415 2.44 -6.13 -3.42
C PRO A 415 3.45 -7.08 -2.77
N SER A 416 4.67 -6.59 -2.51
CA SER A 416 5.78 -7.43 -2.02
C SER A 416 5.45 -8.10 -0.68
N TRP A 417 4.84 -7.38 0.25
CA TRP A 417 4.56 -7.86 1.60
C TRP A 417 3.59 -9.04 1.67
N LYS A 418 2.84 -9.34 0.59
CA LYS A 418 2.01 -10.55 0.49
C LYS A 418 2.83 -11.84 0.46
N ALA A 419 4.10 -11.77 0.05
CA ALA A 419 5.03 -12.90 0.13
C ALA A 419 5.18 -13.47 1.55
N PHE A 420 5.11 -12.62 2.59
CA PHE A 420 5.21 -13.06 3.98
C PHE A 420 3.99 -13.89 4.39
N GLU A 421 2.78 -13.42 4.08
CA GLU A 421 1.52 -14.13 4.34
C GLU A 421 1.48 -15.48 3.60
N ILE A 422 1.97 -15.51 2.36
CA ILE A 422 2.09 -16.74 1.56
C ILE A 422 3.04 -17.74 2.23
N LYS A 423 4.21 -17.29 2.67
CA LYS A 423 5.21 -18.16 3.33
C LYS A 423 4.80 -18.59 4.73
N GLU A 424 4.08 -17.76 5.46
CA GLU A 424 3.50 -18.13 6.76
C GLU A 424 2.46 -19.25 6.59
N THR A 425 1.59 -19.11 5.59
CA THR A 425 0.55 -20.10 5.28
C THR A 425 1.14 -21.40 4.73
N ASN A 426 2.12 -21.31 3.83
CA ASN A 426 2.78 -22.46 3.21
C ASN A 426 4.29 -22.23 3.06
N PRO A 427 5.10 -22.59 4.07
CA PRO A 427 6.56 -22.37 4.04
C PRO A 427 7.27 -23.06 2.87
N LYS A 428 6.70 -24.18 2.39
CA LYS A 428 7.27 -25.02 1.33
C LYS A 428 6.88 -24.56 -0.07
N LEU A 429 5.89 -23.67 -0.22
CA LEU A 429 5.48 -23.19 -1.53
C LEU A 429 6.64 -22.45 -2.20
N GLU A 430 7.04 -22.92 -3.37
CA GLU A 430 7.91 -22.17 -4.25
C GLU A 430 7.06 -21.25 -5.13
N PHE A 431 7.39 -19.97 -5.11
CA PHE A 431 6.79 -18.98 -6.01
C PHE A 431 7.86 -17.99 -6.47
N LYS A 432 7.57 -17.32 -7.56
CA LYS A 432 8.37 -16.24 -8.11
C LYS A 432 7.47 -15.08 -8.48
N THR A 433 8.07 -13.91 -8.67
CA THR A 433 7.39 -12.74 -9.20
C THR A 433 7.91 -12.38 -10.59
N ALA A 434 7.07 -11.74 -11.37
CA ALA A 434 7.40 -11.10 -12.64
C ALA A 434 6.80 -9.68 -12.65
N PRO A 435 7.33 -8.76 -13.46
CA PRO A 435 6.70 -7.46 -13.68
C PRO A 435 5.22 -7.62 -14.04
N VAL A 436 4.40 -6.63 -13.70
CA VAL A 436 2.98 -6.68 -14.08
C VAL A 436 2.85 -6.66 -15.61
N PRO A 437 1.82 -7.30 -16.17
CA PRO A 437 1.61 -7.26 -17.59
C PRO A 437 1.39 -5.82 -18.09
N GLN A 438 1.80 -5.57 -19.33
CA GLN A 438 1.68 -4.25 -19.98
C GLN A 438 0.67 -4.27 -21.12
N LEU A 439 0.11 -3.10 -21.45
CA LEU A 439 -0.64 -2.89 -22.69
C LEU A 439 0.27 -2.47 -23.82
N PRO A 440 -0.07 -2.84 -25.07
CA PRO A 440 0.59 -2.29 -26.25
C PRO A 440 0.64 -0.77 -26.17
N GLY A 441 1.84 -0.20 -26.34
CA GLY A 441 2.06 1.25 -26.31
C GLY A 441 2.12 1.88 -24.90
N THR A 442 2.09 1.07 -23.85
CA THR A 442 2.18 1.55 -22.45
C THR A 442 3.36 0.89 -21.76
N ASN A 443 3.89 1.57 -20.75
CA ASN A 443 4.93 1.04 -19.87
C ASN A 443 4.78 1.71 -18.51
N ILE A 444 3.85 1.21 -17.70
CA ILE A 444 3.49 1.79 -16.40
C ILE A 444 3.46 0.68 -15.35
N GLY A 445 4.19 0.91 -14.25
CA GLY A 445 4.11 0.13 -13.02
C GLY A 445 3.22 0.82 -11.97
N TRP A 446 2.93 0.13 -10.88
CA TRP A 446 2.23 0.68 -9.73
C TRP A 446 3.20 1.02 -8.60
N ALA A 447 2.99 2.13 -7.91
CA ALA A 447 3.75 2.52 -6.71
C ALA A 447 2.81 2.73 -5.53
N THR A 448 3.11 2.06 -4.42
CA THR A 448 2.49 2.22 -3.10
C THR A 448 3.57 1.99 -2.06
N TYR A 449 3.86 2.99 -1.23
CA TYR A 449 4.99 2.90 -0.31
C TYR A 449 4.83 3.86 0.88
N TRP A 450 5.62 3.58 1.90
CA TRP A 450 5.65 4.37 3.13
C TRP A 450 6.87 5.28 3.18
N VAL A 451 6.70 6.39 3.89
CA VAL A 451 7.59 7.55 3.85
C VAL A 451 7.79 8.08 5.26
N GLU A 452 9.00 8.55 5.56
CA GLU A 452 9.33 9.23 6.79
C GLU A 452 9.22 10.75 6.60
N GLY A 453 8.36 11.39 7.39
CA GLY A 453 8.15 12.83 7.42
C GLY A 453 8.56 13.44 8.76
N VAL A 454 8.74 14.76 8.75
CA VAL A 454 9.04 15.56 9.95
C VAL A 454 7.83 16.43 10.26
N SER A 455 7.51 16.60 11.55
CA SER A 455 6.45 17.53 11.97
C SER A 455 6.87 18.98 11.80
N HIS A 456 6.04 19.81 11.17
CA HIS A 456 6.27 21.26 11.08
C HIS A 456 6.30 21.96 12.45
N ARG A 457 5.80 21.29 13.51
CA ARG A 457 5.79 21.77 14.89
C ARG A 457 6.98 21.25 15.70
N SER A 458 7.81 20.38 15.13
CA SER A 458 9.00 19.90 15.83
C SER A 458 9.93 21.08 16.11
N LYS A 459 10.33 21.22 17.39
CA LYS A 459 11.35 22.20 17.79
C LYS A 459 12.75 21.77 17.35
N ASN A 460 12.90 20.52 16.90
CA ASN A 460 14.14 19.87 16.53
C ASN A 460 14.13 19.43 15.05
N ALA A 461 13.31 20.07 14.20
CA ALA A 461 13.10 19.69 12.81
C ALA A 461 14.40 19.51 12.02
N LYS A 462 15.40 20.39 12.23
CA LYS A 462 16.72 20.24 11.62
C LYS A 462 17.40 18.90 11.97
N SER A 463 17.45 18.55 13.26
CA SER A 463 18.05 17.28 13.70
C SER A 463 17.22 16.08 13.25
N ALA A 464 15.90 16.23 13.14
CA ALA A 464 15.04 15.20 12.56
C ALA A 464 15.38 14.94 11.08
N TRP A 465 15.53 15.99 10.27
CA TRP A 465 15.95 15.88 8.87
C TRP A 465 17.37 15.33 8.70
N GLU A 466 18.31 15.70 9.58
CA GLU A 466 19.67 15.12 9.60
C GLU A 466 19.63 13.62 9.89
N PHE A 467 18.78 13.18 10.82
CA PHE A 467 18.58 11.74 11.07
C PHE A 467 17.94 11.04 9.86
N LEU A 468 16.94 11.64 9.21
CA LEU A 468 16.32 11.07 8.02
C LEU A 468 17.27 10.99 6.82
N GLN A 469 18.19 11.95 6.67
CA GLN A 469 19.28 11.88 5.70
C GLN A 469 20.20 10.67 5.97
N TYR A 470 20.56 10.44 7.24
CA TYR A 470 21.34 9.26 7.62
C TYR A 470 20.56 7.96 7.39
N LEU A 471 19.28 7.91 7.80
CA LEU A 471 18.43 6.72 7.72
C LEU A 471 18.22 6.28 6.28
N SER A 472 18.17 7.24 5.37
CA SER A 472 18.01 7.03 3.93
C SER A 472 19.33 6.92 3.17
N SER A 473 20.48 6.87 3.85
CA SER A 473 21.78 6.65 3.20
C SER A 473 21.90 5.22 2.67
N ASN A 474 22.74 5.00 1.65
CA ASN A 474 22.85 3.67 1.03
C ASN A 474 23.34 2.59 2.00
N ASP A 475 24.26 2.95 2.90
CA ASP A 475 24.77 2.08 3.96
C ASP A 475 23.65 1.70 4.93
N THR A 476 22.90 2.69 5.42
CA THR A 476 21.81 2.44 6.38
C THR A 476 20.68 1.63 5.77
N LEU A 477 20.28 1.91 4.52
CA LEU A 477 19.28 1.12 3.81
C LEU A 477 19.75 -0.34 3.63
N THR A 478 21.03 -0.56 3.30
CA THR A 478 21.59 -1.92 3.18
C THR A 478 21.56 -2.67 4.51
N LYS A 479 21.87 -1.99 5.62
CA LYS A 479 21.80 -2.55 6.98
C LYS A 479 20.37 -2.88 7.38
N LEU A 480 19.41 -1.99 7.14
CA LEU A 480 17.99 -2.22 7.41
C LEU A 480 17.50 -3.46 6.63
N TYR A 481 17.75 -3.49 5.33
CA TYR A 481 17.38 -4.64 4.50
C TYR A 481 17.94 -5.96 5.04
N THR A 482 19.22 -5.96 5.43
CA THR A 482 19.88 -7.16 5.99
C THR A 482 19.29 -7.57 7.34
N ALA A 483 19.03 -6.60 8.22
CA ALA A 483 18.42 -6.85 9.52
C ALA A 483 17.00 -7.42 9.38
N GLU A 484 16.21 -6.87 8.46
CA GLU A 484 14.85 -7.33 8.14
C GLU A 484 14.86 -8.73 7.51
N ALA A 485 15.74 -8.98 6.55
CA ALA A 485 15.91 -10.29 5.91
C ALA A 485 16.40 -11.38 6.88
N SER A 486 16.90 -11.02 8.07
CA SER A 486 17.19 -11.98 9.13
C SER A 486 15.95 -12.43 9.92
N LEU A 487 14.86 -11.68 9.84
CA LEU A 487 13.60 -11.94 10.55
C LEU A 487 12.47 -12.42 9.63
N ARG A 488 12.48 -12.00 8.37
CA ARG A 488 11.46 -12.30 7.35
C ARG A 488 12.12 -12.62 6.01
N LEU A 489 11.31 -13.00 5.01
CA LEU A 489 11.79 -13.55 3.73
C LEU A 489 12.79 -12.64 2.99
N PHE A 490 12.66 -11.33 3.13
CA PHE A 490 13.51 -10.29 2.53
C PHE A 490 13.30 -8.97 3.27
N GLY A 491 14.20 -7.99 3.09
CA GLY A 491 14.04 -6.62 3.57
C GLY A 491 13.23 -5.72 2.62
N GLU A 492 12.77 -4.56 3.09
CA GLU A 492 11.99 -3.59 2.30
C GLU A 492 12.69 -3.30 0.96
N PRO A 493 12.01 -3.46 -0.20
CA PRO A 493 12.65 -3.18 -1.48
C PRO A 493 13.12 -1.72 -1.56
N TYR A 494 14.30 -1.51 -2.16
CA TYR A 494 14.95 -0.21 -2.08
C TYR A 494 14.25 0.89 -2.88
N PRO A 495 14.17 2.12 -2.34
CA PRO A 495 13.61 3.28 -3.05
C PRO A 495 14.58 3.95 -4.03
N LYS A 496 15.86 3.56 -3.99
CA LYS A 496 16.94 4.13 -4.80
C LYS A 496 17.31 3.21 -5.95
N LYS A 497 17.47 3.76 -7.14
CA LYS A 497 17.85 3.07 -8.38
C LYS A 497 19.16 2.31 -8.23
N SER A 498 20.19 2.96 -7.66
CA SER A 498 21.51 2.34 -7.46
C SER A 498 21.46 1.07 -6.60
N LEU A 499 20.67 1.07 -5.52
CA LEU A 499 20.49 -0.09 -4.64
C LEU A 499 19.50 -1.11 -5.21
N ALA A 500 18.42 -0.65 -5.84
CA ALA A 500 17.46 -1.48 -6.53
C ALA A 500 18.11 -2.43 -7.54
N ALA A 501 19.10 -1.94 -8.30
CA ALA A 501 19.88 -2.75 -9.24
C ALA A 501 20.59 -3.95 -8.58
N THR A 502 20.89 -3.89 -7.28
CA THR A 502 21.56 -4.99 -6.55
C THR A 502 20.62 -6.16 -6.23
N ILE A 503 19.30 -5.94 -6.24
CA ILE A 503 18.27 -6.94 -5.92
C ILE A 503 17.33 -7.24 -7.09
N GLU A 504 17.60 -6.72 -8.29
CA GLU A 504 16.72 -6.86 -9.46
C GLU A 504 16.61 -8.32 -9.97
N THR A 505 17.59 -9.16 -9.65
CA THR A 505 17.62 -10.58 -10.01
C THR A 505 16.98 -11.49 -8.95
N ASP A 506 16.60 -10.92 -7.80
CA ASP A 506 15.93 -11.68 -6.75
C ASP A 506 14.58 -12.22 -7.28
N PRO A 507 14.29 -13.52 -7.06
CA PRO A 507 13.10 -14.17 -7.62
C PRO A 507 11.78 -13.67 -7.03
N VAL A 508 11.79 -12.96 -5.90
CA VAL A 508 10.61 -12.46 -5.21
C VAL A 508 10.53 -10.94 -5.26
N VAL A 509 11.61 -10.21 -4.93
CA VAL A 509 11.57 -8.74 -4.89
C VAL A 509 12.01 -8.06 -6.19
N GLY A 510 12.71 -8.77 -7.08
CA GLY A 510 13.30 -8.20 -8.28
C GLY A 510 12.28 -7.58 -9.23
N ALA A 511 11.08 -8.17 -9.33
CA ALA A 511 10.01 -7.65 -10.17
C ALA A 511 9.51 -6.25 -9.74
N PHE A 512 9.50 -5.95 -8.44
CA PHE A 512 9.03 -4.66 -7.92
C PHE A 512 10.00 -3.55 -8.29
N VAL A 513 11.28 -3.73 -7.98
CA VAL A 513 12.30 -2.70 -8.23
C VAL A 513 12.58 -2.46 -9.72
N LYS A 514 12.42 -3.49 -10.58
CA LYS A 514 12.51 -3.34 -12.04
C LYS A 514 11.48 -2.37 -12.61
N GLN A 515 10.36 -2.17 -11.92
CA GLN A 515 9.27 -1.31 -12.35
C GLN A 515 9.35 0.09 -11.74
N GLY A 516 10.28 0.36 -10.82
CA GLY A 516 10.34 1.65 -10.11
C GLY A 516 10.50 2.86 -11.02
N GLU A 517 11.26 2.74 -12.12
CA GLU A 517 11.45 3.80 -13.12
C GLU A 517 10.17 4.17 -13.88
N ILE A 518 9.25 3.22 -14.02
CA ILE A 518 8.00 3.38 -14.77
C ILE A 518 6.78 3.47 -13.84
N ALA A 519 7.00 3.41 -12.54
CA ALA A 519 5.92 3.31 -11.58
C ALA A 519 5.18 4.65 -11.46
N LYS A 520 3.88 4.56 -11.23
CA LYS A 520 3.00 5.68 -10.93
C LYS A 520 2.15 5.35 -9.72
N SER A 521 1.83 6.36 -8.93
CA SER A 521 0.95 6.23 -7.76
C SER A 521 -0.42 6.84 -8.07
N TRP A 522 -1.44 6.35 -7.37
CA TRP A 522 -2.75 7.00 -7.30
C TRP A 522 -3.49 6.61 -6.02
N TYR A 523 -4.59 7.31 -5.70
CA TYR A 523 -5.42 7.11 -4.52
C TYR A 523 -6.33 5.87 -4.59
N LEU A 524 -5.76 4.73 -5.01
CA LEU A 524 -6.39 3.41 -4.99
C LEU A 524 -5.50 2.39 -4.26
N SER A 525 -4.56 2.87 -3.46
CA SER A 525 -3.67 2.01 -2.67
C SER A 525 -4.47 1.40 -1.52
N SER A 526 -4.64 0.08 -1.54
CA SER A 526 -5.32 -0.63 -0.46
C SER A 526 -4.46 -0.73 0.80
N ARG A 527 -5.10 -1.05 1.94
CA ARG A 527 -4.43 -1.22 3.24
C ARG A 527 -3.57 -0.03 3.68
N THR A 528 -3.95 1.18 3.26
CA THR A 528 -3.42 2.40 3.87
C THR A 528 -4.06 2.63 5.24
N TYR A 529 -5.33 2.22 5.43
CA TYR A 529 -6.10 2.44 6.67
C TYR A 529 -6.25 3.94 6.98
N ASP A 530 -6.50 4.72 5.93
CA ASP A 530 -6.46 6.17 6.00
C ASP A 530 -7.79 6.81 6.41
N ASN A 531 -8.90 6.07 6.25
CA ASN A 531 -10.28 6.57 6.38
C ASN A 531 -10.52 7.88 5.61
N GLY A 532 -9.69 8.08 4.57
CA GLY A 532 -9.43 9.33 3.87
C GLY A 532 -9.58 9.11 2.38
N ILE A 533 -8.63 9.63 1.59
CA ILE A 533 -8.78 9.61 0.13
C ILE A 533 -8.83 8.18 -0.40
N ASN A 534 -7.89 7.29 -0.01
CA ASN A 534 -7.86 5.94 -0.58
C ASN A 534 -9.09 5.14 -0.17
N ASP A 535 -9.36 4.99 1.13
CA ASP A 535 -10.44 4.11 1.58
C ASP A 535 -11.81 4.54 1.01
N ARG A 536 -12.05 5.86 0.93
CA ARG A 536 -13.30 6.41 0.36
C ARG A 536 -13.36 6.28 -1.15
N THR A 537 -12.26 6.52 -1.87
CA THR A 537 -12.22 6.34 -3.32
C THR A 537 -12.35 4.87 -3.71
N ILE A 538 -11.68 3.97 -3.01
CA ILE A 538 -11.77 2.51 -3.19
C ILE A 538 -13.21 2.05 -3.09
N LYS A 539 -13.98 2.56 -2.12
CA LYS A 539 -15.38 2.15 -1.95
C LYS A 539 -16.24 2.45 -3.18
N TYR A 540 -16.04 3.57 -3.86
CA TYR A 540 -16.78 3.87 -5.09
C TYR A 540 -16.44 2.89 -6.22
N TYR A 541 -15.17 2.53 -6.39
CA TYR A 541 -14.76 1.55 -7.41
C TYR A 541 -15.20 0.13 -7.04
N GLU A 542 -15.22 -0.21 -5.76
CA GLU A 542 -15.77 -1.47 -5.26
C GLU A 542 -17.24 -1.63 -5.66
N ASP A 543 -18.06 -0.61 -5.38
CA ASP A 543 -19.48 -0.61 -5.69
C ASP A 543 -19.74 -0.72 -7.21
N ALA A 544 -18.89 -0.09 -8.02
CA ALA A 544 -18.99 -0.16 -9.47
C ALA A 544 -18.57 -1.51 -10.05
N ILE A 545 -17.49 -2.12 -9.54
CA ILE A 545 -17.14 -3.50 -9.90
C ILE A 545 -18.30 -4.42 -9.56
N ASN A 546 -18.83 -4.33 -8.33
CA ASN A 546 -19.93 -5.19 -7.87
C ASN A 546 -21.20 -4.99 -8.72
N ALA A 547 -21.48 -3.76 -9.14
CA ALA A 547 -22.58 -3.44 -10.06
C ALA A 547 -22.40 -4.13 -11.43
N VAL A 548 -21.20 -4.08 -12.01
CA VAL A 548 -20.90 -4.73 -13.29
C VAL A 548 -20.95 -6.25 -13.17
N VAL A 549 -20.39 -6.82 -12.09
CA VAL A 549 -20.48 -8.26 -11.80
C VAL A 549 -21.93 -8.72 -11.62
N SER A 550 -22.79 -7.86 -11.07
CA SER A 550 -24.24 -8.10 -10.94
C SER A 550 -25.05 -7.86 -12.23
N GLY A 551 -24.38 -7.54 -13.35
CA GLY A 551 -25.00 -7.42 -14.67
C GLY A 551 -25.37 -6.01 -15.12
N LYS A 552 -25.02 -4.95 -14.38
CA LYS A 552 -25.16 -3.57 -14.89
C LYS A 552 -24.10 -3.28 -15.95
N SER A 553 -24.38 -2.34 -16.85
CA SER A 553 -23.36 -1.85 -17.77
C SER A 553 -22.27 -1.07 -17.03
N ALA A 554 -21.04 -1.07 -17.55
CA ALA A 554 -19.95 -0.28 -16.99
C ALA A 554 -20.28 1.23 -17.00
N THR A 555 -20.92 1.72 -18.05
CA THR A 555 -21.35 3.13 -18.17
C THR A 555 -22.26 3.55 -17.02
N GLU A 556 -23.25 2.71 -16.68
CA GLU A 556 -24.16 2.97 -15.56
C GLU A 556 -23.45 2.85 -14.21
N ALA A 557 -22.56 1.87 -14.06
CA ALA A 557 -21.79 1.64 -12.83
C ALA A 557 -20.84 2.81 -12.51
N LEU A 558 -20.32 3.51 -13.53
CA LEU A 558 -19.40 4.65 -13.35
C LEU A 558 -20.12 5.97 -12.98
N GLN A 559 -21.42 6.12 -13.24
CA GLN A 559 -22.14 7.38 -13.00
C GLN A 559 -21.96 7.95 -11.57
N PRO A 560 -22.06 7.14 -10.50
CA PRO A 560 -21.90 7.65 -9.14
C PRO A 560 -20.44 7.97 -8.76
N ILE A 561 -19.48 7.31 -9.41
CA ILE A 561 -18.06 7.37 -9.03
C ILE A 561 -17.47 8.72 -9.36
N ALA A 562 -17.70 9.26 -10.56
CA ALA A 562 -17.04 10.48 -11.02
C ALA A 562 -17.32 11.66 -10.07
N ALA A 563 -18.58 11.84 -9.66
CA ALA A 563 -18.96 12.85 -8.69
C ALA A 563 -18.36 12.59 -7.30
N GLY A 564 -18.43 11.33 -6.82
CA GLY A 564 -17.89 10.93 -5.52
C GLY A 564 -16.39 11.14 -5.40
N VAL A 565 -15.62 10.70 -6.38
CA VAL A 565 -14.17 10.88 -6.45
C VAL A 565 -13.81 12.36 -6.51
N SER A 566 -14.46 13.13 -7.38
CA SER A 566 -14.23 14.58 -7.47
C SER A 566 -14.51 15.30 -6.15
N GLN A 567 -15.59 14.93 -5.45
CA GLN A 567 -15.92 15.47 -4.14
C GLN A 567 -14.85 15.14 -3.09
N ILE A 568 -14.39 13.89 -3.02
CA ILE A 568 -13.32 13.47 -2.10
C ILE A 568 -12.04 14.27 -2.39
N LEU A 569 -11.60 14.31 -3.65
CA LEU A 569 -10.37 15.01 -4.02
C LEU A 569 -10.46 16.51 -3.71
N THR A 570 -11.62 17.13 -3.94
CA THR A 570 -11.87 18.54 -3.61
C THR A 570 -11.80 18.79 -2.10
N GLN A 571 -12.36 17.89 -1.29
CA GLN A 571 -12.32 17.98 0.17
C GLN A 571 -10.89 18.08 0.72
N TYR A 572 -9.93 17.44 0.06
CA TYR A 572 -8.52 17.43 0.46
C TYR A 572 -7.64 18.33 -0.42
N GLY A 573 -8.22 19.22 -1.23
CA GLY A 573 -7.47 20.16 -2.06
C GLY A 573 -6.65 19.53 -3.19
N VAL A 574 -6.97 18.28 -3.56
CA VAL A 574 -6.34 17.55 -4.68
C VAL A 574 -7.00 17.91 -6.03
N GLY A 575 -8.20 18.51 -5.99
CA GLY A 575 -9.03 18.85 -7.15
C GLY A 575 -9.26 20.36 -7.34
N SER A 576 -8.21 21.17 -7.53
CA SER A 576 -8.30 22.45 -8.27
C SER A 576 -6.95 23.17 -8.35
N SER A 577 -6.27 23.04 -9.49
CA SER A 577 -5.62 24.21 -10.09
C SER A 577 -6.67 24.85 -10.98
N ALA A 578 -7.57 25.64 -10.40
CA ALA A 578 -8.24 26.64 -11.20
C ALA A 578 -7.14 27.61 -11.61
N THR A 579 -6.78 27.58 -12.88
CA THR A 579 -6.05 28.64 -13.55
C THR A 579 -6.77 29.96 -13.24
N GLN A 580 -6.29 30.72 -12.25
CA GLN A 580 -6.67 32.12 -12.14
C GLN A 580 -6.02 32.83 -13.33
N LYS A 581 -6.89 33.19 -14.27
CA LYS A 581 -6.58 34.09 -15.39
C LYS A 581 -6.08 35.44 -14.90
#